data_AF-A0A3A9EZL2-F1
#
_entry.id   AF-A0A3A9EZL2-F1
#
_cell.length_a   1.000
_cell.length_b   1.000
_cell.length_c   1.000
_cell.angle_alpha   90.00
_cell.angle_beta   90.00
_cell.angle_gamma   90.00
#
_symmetry.space_group_name_H-M   'P 1'
#
loop_
_entity.id
_entity.type
_entity.pdbx_description
1 polymer ?
#
loop_
_entity_poly.entity_id
_entity_poly.type
_entity_poly.pdbx_seq_one_letter_code
_entity_poly.pdbx_strand_id
1 'polypeptide(L)' 'VCPARLVPAYLSDYAEHYDKEKFEKYDGMECCECGCCSFICPAKRSLAQSIKSMRKMILADRRKGV' A
#
# COMPACT_ATOMS: atom_id res chain seq x y z
N VAL A 1 12.09 -7.21 3.89
CA VAL A 1 12.03 -6.31 5.07
C VAL A 1 11.58 -4.93 4.60
N CYS A 2 10.64 -4.27 5.31
CA CYS A 2 10.25 -2.89 5.01
C CYS A 2 11.02 -1.94 5.93
N PRO A 3 11.71 -0.90 5.40
CA PRO A 3 12.49 0.02 6.23
C PRO A 3 11.60 0.88 7.15
N ALA A 4 10.36 1.16 6.74
CA ALA A 4 9.39 1.92 7.51
C ALA A 4 8.64 1.09 8.58
N ARG A 5 9.05 -0.17 8.81
CA ARG A 5 8.35 -1.14 9.70
C ARG A 5 6.86 -1.34 9.38
N LEU A 6 6.44 -1.01 8.16
CA LEU A 6 5.10 -1.29 7.66
C LEU A 6 4.93 -2.79 7.39
N VAL A 7 3.67 -3.25 7.39
CA VAL A 7 3.31 -4.62 7.03
C VAL A 7 2.74 -4.64 5.60
N PRO A 8 3.59 -4.78 4.55
CA PRO A 8 3.16 -4.70 3.16
C PRO A 8 2.20 -5.83 2.76
N ALA A 9 2.18 -6.93 3.50
CA ALA A 9 1.21 -8.02 3.29
C ALA A 9 -0.23 -7.54 3.55
N TYR A 10 -0.48 -6.94 4.72
CA TYR A 10 -1.80 -6.38 5.04
C TYR A 10 -2.15 -5.19 4.15
N LEU A 11 -1.19 -4.30 3.89
CA LEU A 11 -1.44 -3.15 3.00
C LEU A 11 -1.80 -3.55 1.57
N SER A 12 -1.18 -4.63 1.05
CA SER A 12 -1.59 -5.18 -0.25
C SER A 12 -2.98 -5.78 -0.19
N ASP A 13 -3.31 -6.54 0.86
CA ASP A 13 -4.64 -7.12 1.05
C ASP A 13 -5.72 -6.02 1.09
N TYR A 14 -5.53 -4.99 1.91
CA TYR A 14 -6.43 -3.84 1.96
C TYR A 14 -6.51 -3.09 0.63
N ALA A 15 -5.40 -2.99 -0.12
CA ALA A 15 -5.40 -2.40 -1.45
C ALA A 15 -6.19 -3.24 -2.46
N GLU A 16 -6.10 -4.58 -2.39
CA GLU A 16 -6.87 -5.51 -3.24
C GLU A 16 -8.37 -5.48 -2.88
N HIS A 17 -8.69 -5.29 -1.60
CA HIS A 17 -10.05 -5.14 -1.09
C HIS A 17 -10.61 -3.71 -1.16
N TYR A 18 -9.88 -2.75 -1.73
CA TYR A 18 -10.26 -1.32 -1.80
C TYR A 18 -10.59 -0.70 -0.43
N ASP A 19 -9.99 -1.22 0.64
CA ASP A 19 -10.28 -0.90 2.03
C ASP A 19 -9.40 0.28 2.50
N LYS A 20 -9.76 1.50 2.05
CA LYS A 20 -8.99 2.75 2.29
C LYS A 20 -8.80 3.03 3.78
N GLU A 21 -9.85 2.84 4.57
CA GLU A 21 -9.85 3.18 5.98
C GLU A 21 -8.83 2.34 6.76
N LYS A 22 -8.79 1.03 6.51
CA LYS A 22 -7.77 0.14 7.10
C LYS A 22 -6.38 0.44 6.54
N PHE A 23 -6.27 0.71 5.24
CA PHE A 23 -4.99 1.08 4.64
C PHE A 23 -4.37 2.31 5.29
N GLU A 24 -5.18 3.34 5.59
CA GLU A 24 -4.73 4.54 6.31
C GLU A 24 -4.44 4.25 7.79
N LYS A 25 -5.24 3.40 8.45
CA LYS A 25 -5.02 2.98 9.84
C LYS A 25 -3.72 2.20 10.05
N TYR A 26 -3.22 1.53 9.02
CA TYR A 26 -1.97 0.76 9.03
C TYR A 26 -0.79 1.53 8.42
N ASP A 27 -0.87 2.87 8.38
CA ASP A 27 0.19 3.76 7.86
C ASP A 27 0.58 3.45 6.40
N GLY A 28 -0.35 2.93 5.60
CA GLY A 28 -0.10 2.62 4.18
C GLY A 28 0.29 3.84 3.35
N MET A 29 -0.06 5.03 3.82
CA MET A 29 0.28 6.31 3.23
C MET A 29 1.76 6.71 3.44
N GLU A 30 2.46 6.10 4.40
CA GLU A 30 3.91 6.28 4.63
C GLU A 30 4.78 5.40 3.73
N CYS A 31 4.18 4.56 2.87
CA CYS A 31 4.95 3.72 1.97
C CYS A 31 5.91 4.55 1.09
N CYS A 32 7.21 4.34 1.27
CA CYS A 32 8.29 5.03 0.54
C CYS A 32 8.53 4.45 -0.88
N GLU A 33 7.65 3.57 -1.37
CA GLU A 33 7.73 3.00 -2.73
C GLU A 33 9.07 2.30 -3.07
N CYS A 34 9.79 1.83 -2.05
CA CYS A 34 11.11 1.19 -2.18
C CYS A 34 11.13 -0.15 -2.95
N GLY A 35 9.97 -0.77 -3.20
CA GLY A 35 9.86 -2.03 -3.96
C GLY A 35 10.38 -3.28 -3.23
N CYS A 36 10.99 -3.16 -2.05
CA CYS A 36 11.60 -4.28 -1.32
C CYS A 36 10.59 -5.40 -1.00
N CYS A 37 9.32 -5.06 -0.79
CA CYS A 37 8.26 -6.03 -0.49
C CYS A 37 7.91 -6.93 -1.68
N SER A 38 7.91 -6.42 -2.91
CA SER A 38 7.69 -7.25 -4.11
C SER A 38 8.87 -8.17 -4.39
N PHE A 39 10.08 -7.71 -4.14
CA PHE A 39 11.28 -8.50 -4.39
C PHE A 39 11.45 -9.66 -3.41
N ILE A 40 11.12 -9.45 -2.13
CA ILE A 40 11.25 -10.48 -1.09
C ILE A 40 10.04 -11.42 -1.02
N CYS A 41 8.93 -11.10 -1.68
CA CYS A 41 7.70 -11.87 -1.52
C CYS A 41 7.84 -13.28 -2.13
N PRO A 42 7.73 -14.36 -1.33
CA PRO A 42 7.85 -15.72 -1.83
C PRO A 42 6.74 -16.10 -2.81
N ALA A 43 5.56 -15.46 -2.69
CA ALA A 43 4.43 -15.65 -3.59
C ALA A 43 4.55 -14.87 -4.92
N LYS A 44 5.68 -14.17 -5.16
CA LYS A 44 5.90 -13.28 -6.32
C LYS A 44 4.76 -12.27 -6.54
N ARG A 45 4.06 -11.88 -5.47
CA ARG A 45 3.00 -10.87 -5.56
C ARG A 45 3.60 -9.48 -5.71
N SER A 46 2.94 -8.67 -6.52
CA SER A 46 3.31 -7.26 -6.74
C SER A 46 2.84 -6.36 -5.59
N LEU A 47 3.21 -6.67 -4.34
CA LEU A 47 2.80 -5.93 -3.13
C LEU A 47 3.07 -4.43 -3.28
N ALA A 48 4.23 -4.04 -3.79
CA ALA A 48 4.58 -2.63 -3.99
C ALA A 48 3.62 -1.91 -4.96
N GLN A 49 3.17 -2.63 -5.99
CA GLN A 49 2.27 -2.07 -7.00
C GLN A 49 0.86 -1.86 -6.44
N SER A 50 0.33 -2.82 -5.68
CA SER A 50 -0.97 -2.70 -5.00
C SER A 50 -0.99 -1.52 -4.04
N ILE A 51 0.03 -1.41 -3.18
CA ILE A 51 0.16 -0.33 -2.20
C ILE A 51 0.27 1.03 -2.89
N LYS A 52 1.08 1.13 -3.95
CA LYS A 52 1.23 2.37 -4.74
C LYS A 52 -0.06 2.80 -5.41
N SER A 53 -0.79 1.86 -6.01
CA SER A 53 -2.08 2.14 -6.66
C SER A 53 -3.11 2.63 -5.65
N MET A 54 -3.18 1.99 -4.48
CA MET A 54 -4.10 2.38 -3.42
C MET A 54 -3.79 3.78 -2.87
N ARG A 55 -2.52 4.08 -2.60
CA ARG A 55 -2.06 5.40 -2.17
C ARG A 55 -2.44 6.49 -3.19
N LYS A 56 -2.25 6.24 -4.48
CA LYS A 56 -2.69 7.15 -5.56
C LYS A 56 -4.20 7.33 -5.58
N MET A 57 -4.97 6.25 -5.37
CA MET A 57 -6.42 6.31 -5.32
C MET A 57 -6.90 7.18 -4.15
N ILE A 58 -6.36 6.99 -2.95
CA ILE A 58 -6.69 7.81 -1.77
C ILE A 58 -6.33 9.29 -2.02
N LEU A 59 -5.17 9.57 -2.61
CA LEU A 59 -4.76 10.94 -2.96
C LEU A 59 -5.69 11.57 -4.01
N ALA A 60 -6.14 10.80 -5.01
CA ALA A 60 -7.06 11.28 -6.03
C ALA A 60 -8.47 11.50 -5.49
N ASP A 61 -8.92 10.62 -4.58
CA ASP A 61 -10.19 10.72 -3.86
C ASP A 61 -10.24 12.01 -3.03
N ARG A 62 -9.18 12.27 -2.26
CA ARG A 62 -8.99 13.53 -1.51
C ARG A 62 -9.00 14.78 -2.39
N ARG A 63 -8.50 14.70 -3.63
CA ARG A 63 -8.52 15.82 -4.59
C ARG A 63 -9.87 16.04 -5.26
N LYS A 64 -10.75 15.03 -5.34
CA LYS A 64 -12.10 15.16 -5.91
C LYS A 64 -13.10 15.77 -4.94
N GLY A 65 -12.79 15.81 -3.65
CA GLY A 65 -13.62 16.42 -2.61
C GLY A 65 -13.38 17.92 -2.38
N VAL A 66 -12.67 18.62 -3.28
CA VAL A 66 -12.47 20.09 -3.24
C VAL A 66 -13.15 20.76 -4.43
#